data_AF-A0A6H5J2D3-F1
#
_entry.id   AF-A0A6H5J2D3-F1
#
_cell.length_a   1.000
_cell.length_b   1.000
_cell.length_c   1.000
_cell.angle_alpha   90.00
_cell.angle_beta   90.00
_cell.angle_gamma   90.00
#
_symmetry.space_group_name_H-M   'P 1'
#
loop_
_entity.id
_entity.type
_entity.pdbx_description
1 polymer ?
#
loop_
_entity_poly.entity_id
_entity_poly.type
_entity_poly.pdbx_seq_one_letter_code
_entity_poly.pdbx_strand_id
1 'polypeptide(L)'
;MYRPRTPPPPYQLVPSGLESQLKIVKLFQQWNLSFSGEENHLDRAEFYVRLQLCRSSVRGDVPDGELLRGLPIVFRKGALAWFWMNRNKFDLWVEFSEEFHEKFLKQTTTPASPPTPTPNPPGEPRIDDASPPEPGPGQGQAVIYVRIRAFWPFQYLIKWWRYFIGRR
;
A
#
# COMPACT_ATOMS: atom_id res chain seq x y z
N MET A 1 31.49 29.60 -51.75
CA MET A 1 30.16 29.00 -51.97
C MET A 1 29.42 28.94 -50.64
N TYR A 2 28.45 29.83 -50.42
CA TYR A 2 27.60 29.80 -49.21
C TYR A 2 26.53 28.72 -49.37
N ARG A 3 26.53 27.68 -48.53
CA ARG A 3 25.38 26.78 -48.38
C ARG A 3 24.34 27.48 -47.50
N PRO A 4 23.10 27.69 -47.97
CA PRO A 4 22.03 28.15 -47.09
C PRO A 4 21.80 27.10 -46.00
N ARG A 5 21.89 27.50 -44.72
CA ARG A 5 21.38 26.68 -43.62
C ARG A 5 19.86 26.64 -43.76
N THR A 6 19.33 25.50 -44.16
CA THR A 6 17.90 25.21 -44.03
C THR A 6 17.49 25.38 -42.57
N PRO A 7 16.44 26.17 -42.25
CA PRO A 7 15.95 26.26 -40.89
C PRO A 7 15.46 24.87 -40.44
N PRO A 8 15.72 24.46 -39.19
CA PRO A 8 15.20 23.20 -38.68
C PRO A 8 13.66 23.22 -38.74
N PRO A 9 13.01 22.08 -39.05
CA PRO A 9 11.56 22.02 -39.15
C PRO A 9 10.90 22.37 -37.80
N PRO A 10 9.79 23.13 -37.79
CA PRO A 10 9.09 23.54 -36.58
C PRO A 10 8.16 22.42 -36.11
N TYR A 11 8.71 21.30 -35.65
CA TYR A 11 7.89 20.23 -35.07
C TYR A 11 8.51 19.69 -33.78
N GLN A 12 8.02 20.27 -32.68
CA GLN A 12 7.70 19.62 -31.41
C GLN A 12 8.80 18.83 -30.70
N LEU A 13 9.71 19.55 -30.06
CA LEU A 13 10.31 19.09 -28.80
C LEU A 13 9.33 19.37 -27.66
N VAL A 14 8.19 18.66 -27.61
CA VAL A 14 7.53 18.50 -26.32
C VAL A 14 8.42 17.53 -25.55
N PRO A 15 9.04 17.93 -24.41
CA PRO A 15 9.89 17.03 -23.67
C PRO A 15 9.03 15.86 -23.22
N SER A 16 9.28 14.68 -23.79
CA SER A 16 8.56 13.42 -23.53
C SER A 16 8.36 13.14 -22.04
N GLY A 17 9.26 13.64 -21.20
CA GLY A 17 9.13 13.58 -19.74
C GLY A 17 7.92 14.33 -19.16
N LEU A 18 7.48 15.44 -19.75
CA LEU A 18 6.35 16.22 -19.22
C LEU A 18 5.01 15.49 -19.44
N GLU A 19 4.83 14.87 -20.61
CA GLU A 19 3.67 14.03 -20.93
C GLU A 19 3.61 12.81 -20.00
N SER A 20 4.75 12.15 -19.78
CA SER A 20 4.85 11.05 -18.81
C SER A 20 4.49 11.49 -17.39
N GLN A 21 5.01 12.62 -16.92
CA GLN A 21 4.70 13.15 -15.58
C GLN A 21 3.21 13.48 -15.44
N LEU A 22 2.61 14.09 -16.47
CA LEU A 22 1.20 14.44 -16.45
C LEU A 22 0.30 13.20 -16.45
N LYS A 23 0.69 12.14 -17.17
CA LYS A 23 0.04 10.81 -17.14
C LYS A 23 0.11 10.19 -15.74
N ILE A 24 1.26 10.25 -15.08
CA ILE A 24 1.46 9.71 -13.73
C ILE A 24 0.65 10.48 -12.69
N VAL A 25 0.62 11.81 -12.79
CA VAL A 25 -0.20 12.66 -11.90
C VAL A 25 -1.69 12.32 -12.06
N LYS A 26 -2.18 12.23 -13.31
CA LYS A 26 -3.57 11.83 -13.58
C LYS A 26 -3.88 10.44 -13.04
N LEU A 27 -2.95 9.49 -13.17
CA LEU A 27 -3.08 8.16 -12.61
C LEU A 27 -3.25 8.21 -11.08
N PHE A 28 -2.36 8.88 -10.36
CA PHE A 28 -2.45 8.95 -8.90
C PHE A 28 -3.71 9.68 -8.41
N GLN A 29 -4.15 10.72 -9.13
CA GLN A 29 -5.41 11.41 -8.86
C GLN A 29 -6.63 10.49 -9.09
N GLN A 30 -6.66 9.74 -10.19
CA GLN A 30 -7.73 8.78 -10.50
C GLN A 30 -7.87 7.71 -9.41
N TRP A 31 -6.74 7.25 -8.86
CA TRP A 31 -6.73 6.28 -7.77
C TRP A 31 -7.03 6.89 -6.41
N ASN A 32 -7.14 8.23 -6.31
CA ASN A 32 -7.37 8.98 -5.08
C ASN A 32 -6.46 8.52 -3.93
N LEU A 33 -5.15 8.44 -4.22
CA LEU A 33 -4.14 8.02 -3.28
C LEU A 33 -3.67 9.22 -2.44
N SER A 34 -3.70 9.05 -1.12
CA SER A 34 -3.17 10.03 -0.17
C SER A 34 -2.67 9.30 1.08
N PHE A 35 -1.50 9.68 1.57
CA PHE A 35 -0.87 9.05 2.73
C PHE A 35 -0.05 10.06 3.54
N SER A 36 -0.34 10.16 4.83
CA SER A 36 0.32 11.09 5.76
C SER A 36 1.37 10.41 6.64
N GLY A 37 1.30 9.09 6.82
CA GLY A 37 2.13 8.31 7.73
C GLY A 37 1.61 8.27 9.16
N GLU A 38 0.52 8.99 9.45
CA GLU A 38 -0.13 9.08 10.77
C GLU A 38 -1.36 8.16 10.88
N GLU A 39 -1.71 7.46 9.80
CA GLU A 39 -2.89 6.58 9.73
C GLU A 39 -2.78 5.41 10.73
N ASN A 40 -3.91 4.75 11.02
CA ASN A 40 -3.89 3.49 11.76
C ASN A 40 -3.32 2.35 10.89
N HIS A 41 -2.96 1.23 11.51
CA HIS A 41 -2.34 0.10 10.79
C HIS A 41 -3.18 -0.42 9.60
N LEU A 42 -4.50 -0.49 9.74
CA LEU A 42 -5.38 -0.97 8.66
C LEU A 42 -5.36 -0.04 7.46
N ASP A 43 -5.47 1.26 7.70
CA ASP A 43 -5.44 2.30 6.66
C ASP A 43 -4.07 2.36 5.97
N ARG A 44 -2.97 2.14 6.71
CA ARG A 44 -1.62 2.03 6.12
C ARG A 44 -1.50 0.83 5.19
N ALA A 45 -2.00 -0.33 5.63
CA ALA A 45 -2.00 -1.55 4.82
C ALA A 45 -2.91 -1.39 3.59
N GLU A 46 -4.08 -0.78 3.74
CA GLU A 46 -4.99 -0.49 2.62
C GLU A 46 -4.32 0.43 1.60
N PHE A 47 -3.72 1.53 2.04
CA PHE A 47 -2.99 2.44 1.17
C PHE A 47 -1.89 1.69 0.39
N TYR A 48 -1.09 0.87 1.08
CA TYR A 48 -0.02 0.11 0.44
C TYR A 48 -0.56 -0.84 -0.64
N VAL A 49 -1.62 -1.59 -0.36
CA VAL A 49 -2.26 -2.48 -1.34
C VAL A 49 -2.77 -1.68 -2.54
N ARG A 50 -3.45 -0.55 -2.31
CA ARG A 50 -3.94 0.33 -3.38
C ARG A 50 -2.81 0.90 -4.22
N LEU A 51 -1.69 1.26 -3.61
CA LEU A 51 -0.50 1.74 -4.31
C LEU A 51 0.13 0.65 -5.21
N GLN A 52 0.21 -0.60 -4.74
CA GLN A 52 0.71 -1.73 -5.55
C GLN A 52 -0.23 -2.05 -6.73
N LEU A 53 -1.54 -1.96 -6.50
CA LEU A 53 -2.54 -2.12 -7.57
C LEU A 53 -2.45 -1.00 -8.61
N CYS A 54 -2.27 0.24 -8.16
CA CYS A 54 -2.04 1.39 -9.03
C CYS A 54 -0.81 1.17 -9.92
N ARG A 55 0.34 0.79 -9.34
CA ARG A 55 1.56 0.43 -10.09
C ARG A 55 1.28 -0.68 -11.11
N SER A 56 0.59 -1.73 -10.69
CA SER A 56 0.29 -2.89 -11.54
C SER A 56 -0.56 -2.51 -12.77
N SER A 57 -1.41 -1.49 -12.65
CA SER A 57 -2.26 -1.01 -13.76
C SER A 57 -1.50 -0.35 -14.92
N VAL A 58 -0.26 0.08 -14.68
CA VAL A 58 0.62 0.73 -15.68
C VAL A 58 1.94 0.00 -15.87
N ARG A 59 2.01 -1.26 -15.41
CA ARG A 59 3.23 -2.07 -15.46
C ARG A 59 3.62 -2.32 -16.91
N GLY A 60 4.79 -1.82 -17.31
CA GLY A 60 5.32 -1.91 -18.67
C GLY A 60 5.14 -0.63 -19.50
N ASP A 61 4.19 0.23 -19.12
CA ASP A 61 3.96 1.52 -19.80
C ASP A 61 4.77 2.66 -19.20
N VAL A 62 5.05 2.58 -17.89
CA VAL A 62 5.79 3.59 -17.14
C VAL A 62 6.94 2.92 -16.41
N PRO A 63 8.20 3.37 -16.62
CA PRO A 63 9.34 2.82 -15.90
C PRO A 63 9.31 3.24 -14.42
N ASP A 64 9.84 2.38 -13.55
CA ASP A 64 9.81 2.58 -12.09
C ASP A 64 10.36 3.96 -11.69
N GLY A 65 11.47 4.40 -12.28
CA GLY A 65 12.07 5.70 -11.98
C GLY A 65 11.15 6.90 -12.26
N GLU A 66 10.32 6.84 -13.30
CA GLU A 66 9.33 7.89 -13.58
C GLU A 66 8.18 7.86 -12.58
N LEU A 67 7.70 6.66 -12.24
CA LEU A 67 6.64 6.47 -11.25
C LEU A 67 7.07 6.94 -9.85
N LEU A 68 8.31 6.63 -9.45
CA LEU A 68 8.95 7.09 -8.21
C LEU A 68 9.11 8.62 -8.18
N ARG A 69 9.32 9.29 -9.32
CA ARG A 69 9.35 10.77 -9.38
C ARG A 69 7.98 11.40 -9.14
N GLY A 70 6.90 10.70 -9.50
CA GLY A 70 5.53 11.19 -9.28
C GLY A 70 5.00 10.93 -7.88
N LEU A 71 5.57 9.97 -7.13
CA LEU A 71 5.13 9.56 -5.79
C LEU A 71 5.00 10.67 -4.73
N PRO A 72 5.80 11.76 -4.73
CA PRO A 72 5.60 12.87 -3.79
C PRO A 72 4.17 13.44 -3.76
N ILE A 73 3.40 13.33 -4.85
CA ILE A 73 2.03 13.86 -4.90
C ILE A 73 1.04 13.12 -4.00
N VAL A 74 1.30 11.83 -3.73
CA VAL A 74 0.42 11.01 -2.87
C VAL A 74 0.80 11.15 -1.40
N PHE A 75 1.98 11.67 -1.10
CA PHE A 75 2.44 11.83 0.28
C PHE A 75 2.11 13.20 0.85
N ARG A 76 1.75 13.21 2.14
CA ARG A 76 1.45 14.39 2.94
C ARG A 76 2.26 14.36 4.23
N LYS A 77 2.38 15.51 4.89
CA LYS A 77 2.98 15.64 6.23
C LYS A 77 4.31 14.86 6.39
N GLY A 78 4.42 14.05 7.45
CA GLY A 78 5.61 13.28 7.79
C GLY A 78 6.01 12.25 6.75
N ALA A 79 5.06 11.64 6.04
CA ALA A 79 5.38 10.72 4.94
C ALA A 79 6.08 11.43 3.77
N LEU A 80 5.70 12.67 3.46
CA LEU A 80 6.37 13.44 2.40
C LEU A 80 7.81 13.78 2.79
N ALA A 81 8.02 14.23 4.03
CA ALA A 81 9.36 14.51 4.54
C ALA A 81 10.25 13.26 4.54
N TRP A 82 9.71 12.13 5.02
CA TRP A 82 10.39 10.84 4.98
C TRP A 82 10.78 10.44 3.55
N PHE A 83 9.87 10.60 2.58
CA PHE A 83 10.15 10.24 1.19
C PHE A 83 11.31 11.05 0.62
N TRP A 84 11.35 12.36 0.83
CA TRP A 84 12.44 13.20 0.35
C TRP A 84 13.79 12.86 0.98
N MET A 85 13.81 12.54 2.28
CA MET A 85 15.03 12.12 2.98
C MET A 85 15.61 10.80 2.44
N ASN A 86 14.74 9.92 1.92
CA ASN A 86 15.14 8.61 1.44
C ASN A 86 15.11 8.50 -0.10
N ARG A 87 14.79 9.57 -0.82
CA ARG A 87 14.55 9.53 -2.28
C ARG A 87 15.71 8.92 -3.05
N ASN A 88 16.95 9.20 -2.63
CA ASN A 88 18.16 8.73 -3.32
C ASN A 88 18.43 7.24 -3.11
N LYS A 89 17.66 6.56 -2.25
CA LYS A 89 17.74 5.11 -2.04
C LYS A 89 16.84 4.32 -2.98
N PHE A 90 15.99 5.01 -3.77
CA PHE A 90 14.94 4.38 -4.55
C PHE A 90 15.19 4.59 -6.04
N ASP A 91 15.83 3.62 -6.68
CA ASP A 91 15.93 3.53 -8.13
C ASP A 91 14.95 2.50 -8.68
N LEU A 92 14.69 1.45 -7.91
CA LEU A 92 13.71 0.42 -8.21
C LEU A 92 12.51 0.51 -7.27
N TRP A 93 11.33 0.13 -7.78
CA TRP A 93 10.13 0.10 -6.94
C TRP A 93 10.21 -0.89 -5.79
N VAL A 94 11.02 -1.95 -5.93
CA VAL A 94 11.21 -2.96 -4.88
C VAL A 94 11.89 -2.34 -3.66
N GLU A 95 12.91 -1.50 -3.85
CA GLU A 95 13.64 -0.81 -2.78
C GLU A 95 12.71 0.14 -2.02
N PHE A 96 11.90 0.90 -2.76
CA PHE A 96 10.85 1.74 -2.16
C PHE A 96 9.84 0.91 -1.37
N SER A 97 9.37 -0.21 -1.92
CA SER A 97 8.37 -1.07 -1.27
C SER A 97 8.87 -1.65 0.05
N GLU A 98 10.12 -2.10 0.08
CA GLU A 98 10.76 -2.65 1.27
C GLU A 98 10.91 -1.59 2.37
N GLU A 99 11.46 -0.43 2.04
CA GLU A 99 11.63 0.68 2.99
C GLU A 99 10.29 1.24 3.47
N PHE A 100 9.28 1.30 2.60
CA PHE A 100 7.91 1.66 3.01
C PHE A 100 7.34 0.66 4.01
N HIS A 101 7.53 -0.63 3.75
CA HIS A 101 7.03 -1.70 4.61
C HIS A 101 7.72 -1.68 5.99
N GLU A 102 9.05 -1.58 6.02
CA GLU A 102 9.83 -1.46 7.25
C GLU A 102 9.40 -0.23 8.06
N LYS A 103 9.21 0.92 7.42
CA LYS A 103 8.88 2.16 8.10
C LYS A 103 7.45 2.21 8.64
N PHE A 104 6.46 1.84 7.83
CA PHE A 104 5.05 2.13 8.12
C PHE A 104 4.21 0.90 8.47
N LEU A 105 4.59 -0.29 8.01
CA LEU A 105 3.79 -1.52 8.15
C LEU A 105 4.33 -2.46 9.22
N LYS A 106 5.65 -2.53 9.42
CA LYS A 106 6.28 -3.47 10.38
C LYS A 106 6.14 -3.09 11.85
N GLN A 107 5.71 -1.85 12.17
CA GLN A 107 5.68 -1.34 13.54
C GLN A 107 4.59 -1.94 14.46
N THR A 108 3.89 -2.99 14.05
CA THR A 108 2.88 -3.67 14.88
C THR A 108 3.33 -5.05 15.33
N THR A 109 4.35 -5.12 16.17
CA THR A 109 4.52 -6.27 17.07
C THR A 109 5.28 -5.86 18.34
N THR A 110 4.71 -4.95 19.12
CA THR A 110 4.88 -5.07 20.58
C THR A 110 3.64 -5.82 21.06
N PRO A 111 3.71 -7.14 21.35
CA PRO A 111 2.66 -7.75 22.14
C PRO A 111 2.64 -7.00 23.47
N ALA A 112 1.56 -6.27 23.73
CA ALA A 112 1.30 -5.78 25.07
C ALA A 112 1.43 -6.98 26.01
N SER A 113 2.35 -6.90 26.97
CA SER A 113 2.54 -7.95 27.96
C SER A 113 1.16 -8.40 28.48
N PRO A 114 0.89 -9.71 28.58
CA PRO A 114 -0.34 -10.17 29.20
C PRO A 114 -0.43 -9.53 30.60
N PRO A 115 -1.62 -9.07 31.03
CA PRO A 115 -1.76 -8.52 32.37
C PRO A 115 -1.24 -9.55 33.38
N THR A 116 -0.31 -9.14 34.24
CA THR A 116 0.22 -9.95 35.33
C THR A 116 -0.95 -10.60 36.06
N PRO A 117 -1.05 -11.93 36.13
CA PRO A 117 -2.05 -12.56 36.99
C PRO A 117 -1.72 -12.19 38.44
N THR A 118 -2.59 -11.39 39.06
CA THR A 118 -2.54 -11.11 40.50
C THR A 118 -2.57 -12.45 41.25
N PRO A 119 -1.62 -12.74 42.16
CA PRO A 119 -1.68 -13.94 42.96
C PRO A 119 -2.87 -13.84 43.93
N ASN A 120 -3.84 -14.75 43.78
CA ASN A 120 -4.94 -14.88 44.74
C ASN A 120 -4.41 -15.31 46.11
N PRO A 121 -4.95 -14.77 47.23
CA PRO A 121 -4.55 -15.20 48.57
C PRO A 121 -5.04 -16.64 48.88
N PRO A 122 -4.36 -17.38 49.77
CA PRO A 122 -4.66 -18.78 50.06
C PRO A 122 -5.75 -18.96 51.14
N GLY A 123 -6.71 -19.87 50.89
CA GLY A 123 -7.78 -20.33 51.80
C GLY A 123 -9.17 -19.98 51.25
N GLU A 124 -10.16 -20.86 51.04
CA GLU A 124 -10.66 -22.00 51.85
C GLU A 124 -11.45 -23.01 50.97
N PRO A 125 -11.82 -24.21 51.47
CA PRO A 125 -12.31 -25.35 50.67
C PRO A 125 -13.83 -25.59 50.63
N ARG A 126 -14.26 -26.33 49.58
CA ARG A 126 -15.56 -27.02 49.31
C ARG A 126 -16.78 -26.13 48.98
N ILE A 127 -17.73 -26.49 48.10
CA ILE A 127 -18.59 -27.70 48.06
C ILE A 127 -19.06 -27.98 46.61
N ASP A 128 -19.25 -29.27 46.30
CA ASP A 128 -19.88 -29.85 45.09
C ASP A 128 -21.33 -29.37 44.85
N ASP A 129 -21.72 -29.01 43.61
CA ASP A 129 -22.97 -29.44 42.92
C ASP A 129 -23.15 -28.76 41.53
N ALA A 130 -23.91 -29.44 40.66
CA ALA A 130 -24.65 -28.93 39.49
C ALA A 130 -23.94 -28.56 38.16
N SER A 131 -24.01 -29.54 37.24
CA SER A 131 -24.27 -29.44 35.78
C SER A 131 -23.27 -28.74 34.83
N PRO A 132 -22.89 -29.41 33.70
CA PRO A 132 -22.09 -28.82 32.65
C PRO A 132 -22.96 -28.04 31.64
N PRO A 133 -22.67 -26.77 31.34
CA PRO A 133 -23.12 -26.18 30.08
C PRO A 133 -22.18 -26.63 28.94
N GLU A 134 -22.80 -27.06 27.84
CA GLU A 134 -22.17 -27.50 26.59
C GLU A 134 -21.05 -26.57 26.07
N PRO A 135 -20.02 -27.12 25.39
CA PRO A 135 -19.10 -26.31 24.61
C PRO A 135 -19.79 -25.83 23.32
N GLY A 136 -20.17 -24.55 23.30
CA GLY A 136 -20.42 -23.86 22.03
C GLY A 136 -19.13 -23.84 21.20
N PRO A 137 -19.12 -24.30 19.93
CA PRO A 137 -17.92 -24.27 19.14
C PRO A 137 -17.66 -22.84 18.63
N GLY A 138 -16.41 -22.41 18.84
CA GLY A 138 -15.77 -21.49 17.91
C GLY A 138 -15.84 -20.03 18.31
N GLN A 139 -14.95 -19.67 19.23
CA GLN A 139 -14.38 -18.34 19.34
C GLN A 139 -14.12 -17.73 17.96
N GLY A 140 -14.46 -16.45 17.87
CA GLY A 140 -14.41 -15.65 16.67
C GLY A 140 -13.07 -15.76 15.96
N GLN A 141 -13.11 -16.39 14.79
CA GLN A 141 -12.26 -15.95 13.71
C GLN A 141 -12.68 -14.50 13.44
N ALA A 142 -11.79 -13.56 13.78
CA ALA A 142 -11.87 -12.20 13.27
C ALA A 142 -11.71 -12.29 11.75
N VAL A 143 -12.81 -12.57 11.06
CA VAL A 143 -12.92 -12.43 9.62
C VAL A 143 -12.66 -10.95 9.36
N ILE A 144 -11.50 -10.66 8.79
CA ILE A 144 -11.15 -9.33 8.31
C ILE A 144 -12.14 -9.00 7.20
N TYR A 145 -13.25 -8.36 7.57
CA TYR A 145 -14.15 -7.75 6.61
C TYR A 145 -13.43 -6.52 6.06
N VAL A 146 -12.69 -6.74 4.96
CA VAL A 146 -12.27 -5.65 4.08
C VAL A 146 -13.55 -5.02 3.58
N ARG A 147 -13.95 -3.89 4.18
CA ARG A 147 -15.05 -3.08 3.70
C ARG A 147 -14.55 -2.37 2.45
N ILE A 148 -14.52 -3.10 1.33
CA ILE A 148 -14.33 -2.54 0.00
C ILE A 148 -15.48 -1.54 -0.18
N ARG A 149 -15.24 -0.26 0.09
CA ARG A 149 -16.12 0.79 -0.40
C ARG A 149 -16.10 0.67 -1.91
N ALA A 150 -17.21 0.17 -2.44
CA ALA A 150 -17.43 -0.05 -3.86
C ALA A 150 -17.23 1.26 -4.62
N PHE A 151 -16.01 1.45 -5.11
CA PHE A 151 -15.70 2.37 -6.18
C PHE A 151 -14.58 1.73 -6.99
N TRP A 152 -14.94 0.65 -7.71
CA TRP A 152 -14.08 -0.08 -8.63
C TRP A 152 -14.77 -0.20 -9.98
N PRO A 153 -14.10 0.09 -11.10
CA PRO A 153 -14.48 -0.47 -12.37
C PRO A 153 -14.09 -1.96 -12.37
N PHE A 154 -15.10 -2.83 -12.26
CA PHE A 154 -15.04 -4.30 -12.14
C PHE A 154 -14.26 -5.07 -13.24
N GLN A 155 -13.58 -4.39 -14.17
CA GLN A 155 -13.01 -4.99 -15.37
C GLN A 155 -11.65 -5.68 -15.15
N TYR A 156 -10.94 -5.40 -14.06
CA TYR A 156 -9.57 -5.91 -13.86
C TYR A 156 -9.47 -7.14 -12.92
N LEU A 157 -10.52 -7.46 -12.15
CA LEU A 157 -10.52 -8.62 -11.26
C LEU A 157 -10.67 -9.95 -12.01
N ILE A 158 -11.37 -9.96 -13.14
CA ILE A 158 -11.64 -11.17 -13.95
C ILE A 158 -10.38 -11.68 -14.66
N LYS A 159 -9.45 -10.78 -15.05
CA LYS A 159 -8.16 -11.19 -15.62
C LYS A 159 -7.23 -11.85 -14.60
N TRP A 160 -7.37 -11.52 -13.31
CA TRP A 160 -6.52 -12.05 -12.24
C TRP A 160 -6.89 -13.49 -11.86
N TRP A 161 -8.19 -13.84 -11.86
CA TRP A 161 -8.66 -15.19 -11.53
C TRP A 161 -8.21 -16.25 -12.55
N ARG A 162 -8.11 -15.87 -13.83
CA ARG A 162 -7.64 -16.75 -14.91
C ARG A 162 -6.13 -17.03 -14.89
N TYR A 163 -5.32 -16.16 -14.29
CA TYR A 163 -3.86 -16.35 -14.25
C TYR A 163 -3.43 -17.23 -13.07
N PHE A 164 -4.18 -17.26 -11.96
CA PHE A 164 -3.81 -18.01 -10.76
C PHE A 164 -4.25 -19.49 -10.76
N ILE A 165 -5.27 -19.85 -11.55
CA ILE A 165 -5.76 -21.25 -11.67
C ILE A 165 -5.01 -22.04 -12.76
N GLY A 166 -4.22 -21.39 -13.63
CA GLY A 166 -3.49 -22.04 -14.73
C GLY A 166 -2.07 -22.52 -14.41
N ARG A 167 -1.63 -22.50 -13.13
CA ARG A 167 -0.30 -23.00 -12.70
C ARG A 167 -0.41 -24.02 -11.55
N ARG A 168 -1.25 -25.02 -11.70
CA ARG A 168 -1.11 -26.29 -10.99
C ARG A 168 -1.15 -27.45 -11.97
#